data_AF-A0A1J5MVN4-F1
#
_entry.id   AF-A0A1J5MVN4-F1
#
_cell.length_a   1.000
_cell.length_b   1.000
_cell.length_c   1.000
_cell.angle_alpha   90.00
_cell.angle_beta   90.00
_cell.angle_gamma   90.00
#
_symmetry.space_group_name_H-M   'P 1'
#
loop_
_entity.id
_entity.type
_entity.pdbx_description
1 polymer ?
#
loop_
_entity_poly.entity_id
_entity_poly.type
_entity_poly.pdbx_seq_one_letter_code
_entity_poly.pdbx_strand_id
1 'polypeptide(L)'
;MQAGNILVSELQLGQRLNQCVREGNKSEFDLLLSMLSTDVGDQDQFSTINTVESEQATSLRAQFDVPQAQLLSSRESSQQDYSMSLADLAREEGLVAARLQHCLRPDVLHFDVDRIEGFTDDVTDNLSPTIEARLLGQDFTKNKPHINFDEVIATQKDYDAQLFVA
;
A
#
# COMPACT_ATOMS: atom_id res chain seq x y z
N MET A 1 -13.34 -17.51 -4.53
CA MET A 1 -12.85 -18.10 -3.27
C MET A 1 -12.88 -17.01 -2.22
N GLN A 2 -13.70 -17.15 -1.17
CA GLN A 2 -13.71 -16.19 -0.07
C GLN A 2 -12.42 -16.39 0.74
N ALA A 3 -11.46 -15.49 0.59
CA ALA A 3 -10.25 -15.46 1.41
C ALA A 3 -10.63 -15.01 2.82
N GLY A 4 -11.11 -15.94 3.64
CA GLY A 4 -11.39 -15.70 5.06
C GLY A 4 -10.07 -15.45 5.78
N ASN A 5 -9.77 -14.18 6.05
CA ASN A 5 -8.57 -13.67 6.69
C ASN A 5 -7.25 -13.94 5.95
N ILE A 6 -6.82 -12.96 5.15
CA ILE A 6 -5.47 -12.90 4.61
C ILE A 6 -4.46 -12.89 5.78
N LEU A 7 -3.50 -13.81 5.74
CA LEU A 7 -2.46 -13.97 6.76
C LEU A 7 -1.32 -12.98 6.49
N VAL A 8 -1.14 -12.03 7.39
CA VAL A 8 -0.14 -10.97 7.28
C VAL A 8 1.09 -11.27 8.14
N SER A 9 0.91 -11.94 9.29
CA SER A 9 2.01 -12.20 10.23
C SER A 9 1.94 -13.61 10.82
N GLU A 10 3.11 -14.20 11.08
CA GLU A 10 3.26 -15.47 11.81
C GLU A 10 2.52 -15.46 13.14
N LEU A 11 2.41 -14.30 13.79
CA LEU A 11 1.71 -14.16 15.05
C LEU A 11 0.23 -14.57 14.98
N GLN A 12 -0.38 -14.45 13.79
CA GLN A 12 -1.75 -14.91 13.53
C GLN A 12 -1.85 -16.45 13.44
N LEU A 13 -0.74 -17.14 13.15
CA LEU A 13 -0.66 -18.60 13.14
C LEU A 13 -0.37 -19.20 14.52
N GLY A 14 0.10 -18.41 15.47
CA GLY A 14 0.43 -18.86 16.83
C GLY A 14 1.50 -19.95 16.82
N GLN A 15 1.17 -21.16 17.26
CA GLN A 15 2.12 -22.28 17.33
C GLN A 15 2.02 -23.27 16.16
N ARG A 16 1.14 -23.03 15.17
CA ARG A 16 0.91 -24.01 14.08
C ARG A 16 2.16 -24.31 13.29
N LEU A 17 2.97 -23.29 12.99
CA LEU A 17 4.21 -23.44 12.26
C LEU A 17 5.22 -24.31 13.03
N ASN A 18 5.32 -24.14 14.34
CA ASN A 18 6.13 -25.00 15.23
C ASN A 18 5.59 -26.43 15.29
N GLN A 19 4.26 -26.61 15.29
CA GLN A 19 3.63 -27.92 15.30
C GLN A 19 3.94 -28.71 14.01
N CYS A 20 3.86 -28.08 12.84
CA CYS A 20 4.20 -28.72 11.56
C CYS A 20 5.67 -29.18 11.53
N VAL A 21 6.59 -28.41 12.14
CA VAL A 21 8.00 -28.81 12.26
C VAL A 21 8.16 -30.03 13.17
N ARG A 22 7.45 -30.06 14.31
CA ARG A 22 7.48 -31.19 15.25
C ARG A 22 6.89 -32.48 14.65
N GLU A 23 5.86 -32.35 13.83
CA GLU A 23 5.18 -33.47 13.17
C GLU A 23 5.88 -33.90 11.87
N GLY A 24 6.84 -33.12 11.36
CA GLY A 24 7.58 -33.41 10.13
C GLY A 24 6.79 -33.16 8.84
N ASN A 25 5.65 -32.45 8.91
CA ASN A 25 4.80 -32.17 7.76
C ASN A 25 5.30 -30.96 6.95
N LYS A 26 6.30 -31.19 6.08
CA LYS A 26 6.90 -30.14 5.26
C LYS A 26 5.92 -29.48 4.29
N SER A 27 4.96 -30.23 3.73
CA SER A 27 4.01 -29.66 2.76
C SER A 27 3.08 -28.63 3.39
N GLU A 28 2.63 -28.89 4.63
CA GLU A 28 1.78 -27.94 5.35
C GLU A 28 2.59 -26.73 5.82
N PHE A 29 3.83 -26.94 6.25
CA PHE A 29 4.74 -25.87 6.58
C PHE A 29 4.99 -24.93 5.38
N ASP A 30 5.35 -25.48 4.23
CA ASP A 30 5.64 -24.71 3.01
C ASP A 30 4.40 -23.92 2.55
N LEU A 31 3.22 -24.52 2.68
CA LEU A 31 1.96 -23.85 2.37
C LEU A 31 1.69 -22.68 3.33
N LEU A 32 1.80 -22.90 4.64
CA LEU A 32 1.59 -21.85 5.65
C LEU A 32 2.59 -20.70 5.48
N LEU A 33 3.84 -21.01 5.15
CA LEU A 33 4.88 -20.02 4.86
C LEU A 33 4.56 -19.21 3.59
N SER A 34 4.04 -19.85 2.54
CA SER A 34 3.66 -19.18 1.29
C SER A 34 2.46 -18.25 1.43
N MET A 35 1.62 -18.46 2.45
CA MET A 35 0.45 -17.63 2.72
C MET A 35 0.78 -16.39 3.56
N LEU A 36 1.98 -16.29 4.13
CA LEU A 36 2.41 -15.12 4.89
C LEU A 36 2.75 -13.96 3.95
N SER A 37 2.47 -12.73 4.41
CA SER A 37 2.91 -11.53 3.69
C SER A 37 4.44 -11.51 3.57
N THR A 38 4.93 -11.30 2.36
CA THR A 38 6.36 -11.11 2.07
C THR A 38 6.80 -9.66 2.24
N ASP A 39 5.83 -8.75 2.46
CA ASP A 39 6.09 -7.32 2.61
C ASP A 39 6.68 -7.03 4.00
N VAL A 40 7.91 -6.50 4.00
CA VAL A 40 8.67 -6.17 5.20
C VAL A 40 8.02 -5.02 5.97
N GLY A 41 7.27 -4.13 5.29
CA GLY A 41 6.53 -3.03 5.92
C GLY A 41 5.39 -3.49 6.84
N ASP A 42 4.93 -4.73 6.67
CA ASP A 42 3.92 -5.31 7.56
C ASP A 42 4.49 -5.65 8.94
N GLN A 43 5.81 -5.77 9.08
CA GLN A 43 6.43 -6.07 10.35
C GLN A 43 6.49 -4.80 11.23
N ASP A 44 6.09 -4.93 12.49
CA ASP A 44 6.02 -3.82 13.44
C ASP A 44 7.36 -3.09 13.65
N GLN A 45 8.49 -3.77 13.41
CA GLN A 45 9.82 -3.17 13.51
C GLN A 45 10.11 -2.11 12.42
N PHE A 46 9.36 -2.13 11.32
CA PHE A 46 9.53 -1.21 10.18
C PHE A 46 8.42 -0.17 10.09
N SER A 47 7.56 -0.03 11.10
CA SER A 47 6.62 1.09 11.14
C SER A 47 7.42 2.39 11.19
N THR A 48 7.52 3.09 10.06
CA THR A 48 8.19 4.37 9.99
C THR A 48 7.47 5.35 10.91
N ILE A 49 8.22 5.98 11.81
CA ILE A 49 7.75 7.18 12.50
C ILE A 49 7.60 8.21 11.40
N ASN A 50 6.37 8.42 10.93
CA ASN A 50 6.05 9.52 10.04
C ASN A 50 6.37 10.79 10.83
N THR A 51 7.58 11.33 10.61
CA THR A 51 7.93 12.67 11.05
C THR A 51 6.95 13.59 10.39
N VAL A 52 5.95 14.02 11.17
CA VAL A 52 4.99 15.04 10.76
C VAL A 52 5.83 16.22 10.27
N GLU A 53 5.70 16.54 8.98
CA GLU A 53 6.33 17.73 8.42
C GLU A 53 5.98 18.91 9.33
N SER A 54 7.02 19.62 9.79
CA SER A 54 6.87 20.76 10.68
C SER A 54 5.87 21.76 10.10
N GLU A 55 4.91 22.19 10.93
CA GLU A 55 3.88 23.21 10.64
C GLU A 55 4.47 24.55 10.16
N GLN A 56 5.79 24.72 10.24
CA GLN A 56 6.53 25.90 9.77
C GLN A 56 6.82 25.89 8.26
N ALA A 57 6.54 24.80 7.54
CA ALA A 57 6.60 24.78 6.08
C ALA A 57 5.41 25.56 5.48
N THR A 58 5.34 26.87 5.75
CA THR A 58 4.48 27.77 4.98
C THR A 58 4.91 27.61 3.52
N SER A 59 4.04 27.03 2.69
CA SER A 59 4.38 26.72 1.30
C SER A 59 4.90 27.99 0.63
N LEU A 60 6.14 27.98 0.14
CA LEU A 60 6.75 29.12 -0.55
C LEU A 60 5.86 29.62 -1.71
N ARG A 61 5.02 28.74 -2.27
CA ARG A 61 3.98 29.06 -3.26
C ARG A 61 3.02 30.16 -2.81
N ALA A 62 2.61 30.15 -1.54
CA ALA A 62 1.72 31.19 -0.99
C ALA A 62 2.43 32.55 -0.85
N GLN A 63 3.75 32.56 -0.59
CA GLN A 63 4.54 33.80 -0.52
C GLN A 63 4.77 34.43 -1.90
N PHE A 64 4.87 33.59 -2.94
CA PHE A 64 5.15 34.02 -4.31
C PHE A 64 3.91 34.16 -5.20
N ASP A 65 2.70 33.99 -4.64
CA ASP A 65 1.43 34.03 -5.38
C ASP A 65 1.46 33.18 -6.66
N VAL A 66 2.04 31.98 -6.56
CA VAL A 66 2.25 31.09 -7.70
C VAL A 66 0.88 30.54 -8.15
N PRO A 67 0.56 30.53 -9.46
CA PRO A 67 -0.67 29.95 -9.96
C PRO A 67 -0.80 28.47 -9.54
N GLN A 68 -2.05 28.00 -9.54
CA GLN A 68 -2.39 26.63 -9.15
C GLN A 68 -1.53 25.63 -9.91
N ALA A 69 -0.94 24.68 -9.17
CA ALA A 69 -0.12 23.64 -9.76
C ALA A 69 -0.94 22.86 -10.79
N GLN A 70 -0.30 22.54 -11.92
CA GLN A 70 -0.86 21.67 -12.93
C GLN A 70 -1.25 20.32 -12.29
N LEU A 71 -2.48 19.90 -12.54
CA LEU A 71 -2.99 18.61 -12.09
C LEU A 71 -2.23 17.49 -12.82
N LEU A 72 -1.67 16.56 -12.05
CA LEU A 72 -0.88 15.46 -12.61
C LEU A 72 -1.79 14.40 -13.23
N SER A 73 -2.84 14.03 -12.52
CA SER A 73 -3.83 13.04 -12.96
C SER A 73 -5.25 13.54 -12.68
N SER A 74 -6.18 13.12 -13.53
CA SER A 74 -7.61 13.36 -13.33
C SER A 74 -8.45 12.28 -13.99
N ARG A 75 -9.58 11.96 -13.38
CA ARG A 75 -10.64 11.08 -13.93
C ARG A 75 -11.88 11.87 -14.35
N GLU A 76 -11.88 13.17 -14.11
CA GLU A 76 -13.04 14.04 -14.36
C GLU A 76 -13.25 14.23 -15.87
N SER A 77 -14.47 13.94 -16.34
CA SER A 77 -14.85 14.17 -17.74
C SER A 77 -14.72 15.63 -18.16
N SER A 78 -14.97 16.56 -17.23
CA SER A 78 -14.85 18.00 -17.47
C SER A 78 -13.45 18.44 -17.90
N GLN A 79 -12.40 17.76 -17.40
CA GLN A 79 -11.03 18.04 -17.78
C GLN A 79 -10.69 17.42 -19.14
N GLN A 80 -11.28 16.27 -19.48
CA GLN A 80 -11.15 15.66 -20.81
C GLN A 80 -11.76 16.55 -21.89
N ASP A 81 -12.97 17.08 -21.64
CA ASP A 81 -13.63 18.01 -22.56
C ASP A 81 -12.78 19.27 -22.79
N TYR A 82 -12.11 19.76 -21.73
CA TYR A 82 -11.20 20.88 -21.82
C TYR A 82 -9.97 20.57 -22.70
N SER A 83 -9.33 19.41 -22.52
CA SER A 83 -8.21 18.98 -23.39
C SER A 83 -8.62 18.88 -24.85
N MET A 84 -9.82 18.36 -25.14
CA MET A 84 -10.35 18.31 -26.50
C MET A 84 -10.53 19.71 -27.07
N SER A 85 -11.09 20.65 -26.28
CA SER A 85 -11.23 22.05 -26.69
C SER A 85 -9.88 22.73 -26.97
N LEU A 86 -8.84 22.38 -26.21
CA LEU A 86 -7.48 22.89 -26.40
C LEU A 86 -6.84 22.33 -27.68
N ALA A 87 -7.11 21.06 -27.99
CA ALA A 87 -6.68 20.42 -29.23
C ALA A 87 -7.39 21.05 -30.45
N ASP A 88 -8.67 21.34 -30.34
CA ASP A 88 -9.42 22.06 -31.37
C ASP A 88 -8.91 23.49 -31.57
N LEU A 89 -8.62 24.21 -30.48
CA LEU A 89 -7.99 25.53 -30.53
C LEU A 89 -6.63 25.47 -31.25
N ALA A 90 -5.81 24.46 -30.96
CA ALA A 90 -4.52 24.26 -31.62
C ALA A 90 -4.69 23.98 -33.12
N ARG A 91 -5.77 23.30 -33.52
CA ARG A 91 -6.10 22.96 -34.90
C ARG A 91 -6.64 24.17 -35.68
N GLU A 92 -7.43 25.03 -35.04
CA GLU A 92 -8.13 26.15 -35.68
C GLU A 92 -7.32 27.45 -35.65
N GLU A 93 -6.82 27.84 -34.47
CA GLU A 93 -6.11 29.12 -34.25
C GLU A 93 -4.57 28.96 -34.20
N GLY A 94 -4.09 27.71 -34.17
CA GLY A 94 -2.68 27.37 -34.21
C GLY A 94 -2.01 27.19 -32.84
N LEU A 95 -0.76 26.74 -32.88
CA LEU A 95 -0.01 26.34 -31.69
C LEU A 95 0.24 27.47 -30.69
N VAL A 96 0.37 28.72 -31.14
CA VAL A 96 0.67 29.85 -30.24
C VAL A 96 -0.52 30.14 -29.32
N ALA A 97 -1.74 30.14 -29.86
CA ALA A 97 -2.96 30.33 -29.10
C ALA A 97 -3.15 29.22 -28.06
N ALA A 98 -2.96 27.96 -28.48
CA ALA A 98 -3.04 26.81 -27.58
C ALA A 98 -2.00 26.85 -26.45
N ARG A 99 -0.74 27.25 -26.75
CA ARG A 99 0.29 27.38 -25.70
C ARG A 99 -0.05 28.48 -24.70
N LEU A 100 -0.54 29.62 -25.16
CA LEU A 100 -0.96 30.70 -24.27
C LEU A 100 -2.11 30.25 -23.37
N GLN A 101 -3.10 29.57 -23.94
CA GLN A 101 -4.23 29.02 -23.19
C GLN A 101 -3.77 28.01 -22.13
N HIS A 102 -2.84 27.12 -22.49
CA HIS A 102 -2.24 26.18 -21.54
C HIS A 102 -1.45 26.87 -20.42
N CYS A 103 -0.76 27.98 -20.70
CA CYS A 103 -0.07 28.77 -19.67
C CYS A 103 -1.03 29.46 -18.70
N LEU A 104 -2.23 29.85 -19.17
CA LEU A 104 -3.26 30.46 -18.33
C LEU A 104 -4.00 29.42 -17.49
N ARG A 105 -4.35 28.29 -18.09
CA ARG A 105 -5.03 27.17 -17.43
C ARG A 105 -4.34 25.87 -17.84
N PRO A 106 -3.44 25.33 -17.00
CA PRO A 106 -2.69 24.14 -17.36
C PRO A 106 -3.62 22.93 -17.41
N ASP A 107 -3.48 22.17 -18.49
CA ASP A 107 -4.23 20.94 -18.72
C ASP A 107 -3.66 19.78 -17.89
N VAL A 108 -4.47 18.75 -17.64
CA VAL A 108 -4.04 17.56 -16.90
C VAL A 108 -3.00 16.79 -17.72
N LEU A 109 -1.95 16.27 -17.06
CA LEU A 109 -0.91 15.50 -17.76
C LEU A 109 -1.36 14.09 -18.15
N HIS A 110 -2.16 13.46 -17.30
CA HIS A 110 -2.61 12.08 -17.49
C HIS A 110 -4.09 11.93 -17.14
N PHE A 111 -4.85 11.30 -18.04
CA PHE A 111 -6.22 10.90 -17.77
C PHE A 111 -6.22 9.44 -17.33
N ASP A 112 -6.66 9.23 -16.10
CA ASP A 112 -6.71 7.90 -15.53
C ASP A 112 -8.02 7.22 -15.95
N VAL A 113 -7.91 6.12 -16.69
CA VAL A 113 -9.04 5.30 -17.15
C VAL A 113 -9.08 3.97 -16.41
N ASP A 114 -8.01 3.64 -15.69
CA ASP A 114 -7.78 2.33 -15.13
C ASP A 114 -8.66 2.07 -13.90
N ARG A 115 -8.71 0.82 -13.45
CA ARG A 115 -9.58 0.42 -12.34
C ARG A 115 -9.19 1.08 -11.02
N ILE A 116 -7.91 1.34 -10.83
CA ILE A 116 -7.35 1.88 -9.58
C ILE A 116 -6.55 3.13 -9.91
N GLU A 117 -6.82 4.21 -9.17
CA GLU A 117 -6.14 5.49 -9.38
C GLU A 117 -4.62 5.35 -9.22
N GLY A 118 -3.89 5.78 -10.24
CA GLY A 118 -2.43 5.83 -10.27
C GLY A 118 -1.72 4.53 -10.65
N PHE A 119 -2.46 3.43 -10.91
CA PHE A 119 -1.87 2.15 -11.29
C PHE A 119 -2.48 1.62 -12.58
N THR A 120 -1.61 1.23 -13.53
CA THR A 120 -2.02 0.57 -14.77
C THR A 120 -2.62 -0.80 -14.49
N ASP A 121 -3.63 -1.20 -15.26
CA ASP A 121 -4.30 -2.50 -15.11
C ASP A 121 -3.31 -3.69 -15.20
N ASP A 122 -2.26 -3.60 -16.02
CA ASP A 122 -1.20 -4.61 -16.12
C ASP A 122 -0.47 -4.85 -14.79
N VAL A 123 -0.28 -3.80 -13.99
CA VAL A 123 0.34 -3.89 -12.68
C VAL A 123 -0.66 -4.48 -11.70
N THR A 124 -1.90 -4.00 -11.72
CA THR A 124 -2.93 -4.47 -10.77
C THR A 124 -3.25 -5.94 -10.94
N ASP A 125 -3.31 -6.44 -12.17
CA ASP A 125 -3.62 -7.84 -12.48
C ASP A 125 -2.51 -8.82 -12.03
N ASN A 126 -1.31 -8.30 -11.74
CA ASN A 126 -0.16 -9.08 -11.25
C ASN A 126 0.09 -8.93 -9.74
N LEU A 127 -0.76 -8.18 -9.03
CA LEU A 127 -0.59 -7.98 -7.59
C LEU A 127 -0.90 -9.26 -6.82
N SER A 128 -0.22 -9.41 -5.67
CA SER A 128 -0.62 -10.44 -4.71
C SER A 128 -1.98 -10.09 -4.10
N PRO A 129 -2.81 -11.07 -3.72
CA PRO A 129 -4.15 -10.82 -3.16
C PRO A 129 -4.10 -9.98 -1.88
N THR A 130 -3.01 -10.05 -1.11
CA THR A 130 -2.77 -9.21 0.08
C THR A 130 -2.63 -7.75 -0.31
N ILE A 131 -1.90 -7.45 -1.38
CA ILE A 131 -1.68 -6.07 -1.84
C ILE A 131 -2.95 -5.53 -2.51
N GLU A 132 -3.66 -6.34 -3.31
CA GLU A 132 -4.94 -5.96 -3.92
C GLU A 132 -5.98 -5.55 -2.87
N ALA A 133 -6.16 -6.36 -1.83
CA ALA A 133 -7.12 -6.06 -0.78
C ALA A 133 -6.72 -4.82 0.04
N ARG A 134 -5.41 -4.57 0.26
CA ARG A 134 -4.92 -3.32 0.86
C ARG A 134 -5.23 -2.10 -0.02
N LEU A 135 -5.03 -2.23 -1.34
CA LEU A 135 -5.29 -1.18 -2.32
C LEU A 135 -6.79 -0.82 -2.39
N LEU A 136 -7.67 -1.81 -2.16
CA LEU A 136 -9.12 -1.62 -2.00
C LEU A 136 -9.52 -1.05 -0.62
N GLY A 137 -8.56 -0.73 0.25
CA GLY A 137 -8.80 -0.17 1.58
C GLY A 137 -9.26 -1.20 2.62
N GLN A 138 -9.03 -2.49 2.39
CA GLN A 138 -9.24 -3.50 3.42
C GLN A 138 -8.05 -3.49 4.38
N ASP A 139 -8.25 -2.90 5.55
CA ASP A 139 -7.26 -2.94 6.62
C ASP A 139 -7.23 -4.33 7.24
N PHE A 140 -6.10 -5.02 7.10
CA PHE A 140 -5.85 -6.24 7.85
C PHE A 140 -5.57 -5.86 9.29
N THR A 141 -6.45 -6.28 10.18
CA THR A 141 -6.19 -6.13 11.61
C THR A 141 -4.93 -6.94 11.94
N LYS A 142 -3.85 -6.22 12.29
CA LYS A 142 -2.72 -6.79 13.02
C LYS A 142 -3.26 -7.27 14.36
N ASN A 143 -3.81 -8.47 14.40
CA ASN A 143 -4.22 -9.10 15.63
C ASN A 143 -2.94 -9.32 16.44
N LYS A 144 -2.72 -8.45 17.42
CA LYS A 144 -1.71 -8.64 18.45
C LYS A 144 -2.36 -9.57 19.47
N PRO A 145 -2.19 -10.90 19.41
CA PRO A 145 -2.59 -11.75 20.52
C PRO A 145 -1.99 -11.17 21.79
N HIS A 146 -2.81 -11.12 22.82
CA HIS A 146 -2.37 -10.75 24.15
C HIS A 146 -1.38 -11.83 24.64
N ILE A 147 -0.09 -11.56 24.48
CA ILE A 147 0.96 -12.45 24.98
C ILE A 147 1.11 -12.18 26.48
N ASN A 148 0.75 -13.15 27.31
CA ASN A 148 1.06 -13.12 28.73
C ASN A 148 2.53 -13.51 28.93
N PHE A 149 3.40 -12.52 29.11
CA PHE A 149 4.84 -12.76 29.26
C PHE A 149 5.19 -13.65 30.45
N ASP A 150 4.36 -13.66 31.50
CA ASP A 150 4.59 -14.52 32.67
C ASP A 150 4.46 -16.00 32.33
N GLU A 151 3.48 -16.36 31.49
CA GLU A 151 3.27 -17.73 31.01
C GLU A 151 4.40 -18.18 30.06
N VAL A 152 4.86 -17.28 29.19
CA VAL A 152 5.99 -17.56 28.29
C VAL A 152 7.27 -17.82 29.08
N ILE A 153 7.55 -17.02 30.12
CA ILE A 153 8.72 -17.21 30.97
C ILE A 153 8.62 -18.53 31.76
N ALA A 154 7.42 -18.89 32.24
CA ALA A 154 7.20 -20.16 32.94
C ALA A 154 7.47 -21.37 32.04
N THR A 155 6.86 -21.38 30.85
CA THR A 155 7.05 -22.46 29.87
C THR A 155 8.50 -22.59 29.39
N GLN A 156 9.21 -21.47 29.23
CA GLN A 156 10.62 -21.47 28.84
C GLN A 156 11.51 -22.10 29.93
N LYS A 157 11.24 -21.79 31.21
CA LYS A 157 11.92 -22.42 32.34
C LYS A 157 11.65 -23.93 32.43
N ASP A 158 10.41 -24.35 32.18
CA ASP A 158 10.04 -25.77 32.19
C ASP A 158 10.73 -26.56 31.07
N TYR A 159 10.88 -25.93 29.89
CA TYR A 159 11.62 -26.51 28.77
C TYR A 159 13.12 -26.68 29.09
N ASP A 160 13.75 -25.65 29.64
CA ASP A 160 15.15 -25.72 30.06
C ASP A 160 15.36 -26.82 31.11
N ALA A 161 14.45 -26.94 32.09
CA ALA A 161 14.51 -27.99 33.10
C ALA A 161 14.43 -29.41 32.50
N GLN A 162 13.66 -29.60 31.42
CA GLN A 162 13.56 -30.90 30.73
C GLN A 162 14.82 -31.24 29.93
N LEU A 163 15.51 -30.23 29.37
CA LEU A 163 16.79 -30.41 28.67
C LEU A 163 17.94 -30.84 29.59
N PHE A 164 17.92 -30.42 30.87
CA PHE A 164 18.94 -30.80 31.85
C PHE A 164 18.70 -32.15 32.53
N VAL A 165 17.53 -32.77 32.33
CA VAL A 165 17.16 -34.07 32.94
C VAL A 165 17.32 -35.24 31.95
N ALA A 166 17.56 -34.97 30.67
CA ALA A 166 17.93 -35.95 29.64
C ALA A 166 19.45 -36.11 29.52
#